data_AF-A0A7C3KU95-F1
#
_entry.id   AF-A0A7C3KU95-F1
#
_cell.length_a   1.000
_cell.length_b   1.000
_cell.length_c   1.000
_cell.angle_alpha   90.00
_cell.angle_beta   90.00
_cell.angle_gamma   90.00
#
_symmetry.space_group_name_H-M   'P 1'
#
loop_
_entity.id
_entity.type
_entity.pdbx_description
1 polymer ?
#
loop_
_entity_poly.entity_id
_entity_poly.type
_entity_poly.pdbx_seq_one_letter_code
_entity_poly.pdbx_strand_id
1 'polypeptide(L)'
;MKILHVLFGSATRPEQKFLGTTKDIRGRTQYFQERGIEYEELILDVRKEKYFRRRALEMGVDRYDVVIVEGTYFPVTISLLKKLYPQVKFLARGINAELLHWFHSAL
;
A
#
# COMPACT_ATOMS: atom_id res chain seq x y z
N MET A 1 -9.57 11.81 9.89
CA MET A 1 -8.41 11.35 9.09
C MET A 1 -8.78 10.00 8.50
N LYS A 2 -8.76 9.89 7.18
CA LYS A 2 -9.16 8.71 6.43
C LYS A 2 -7.99 8.13 5.64
N ILE A 3 -7.74 6.84 5.80
CA ILE A 3 -6.59 6.13 5.21
C ILE A 3 -7.04 5.19 4.10
N LEU A 4 -6.32 5.20 2.97
CA LEU A 4 -6.33 4.10 2.01
C LEU A 4 -5.15 3.18 2.27
N HIS A 5 -5.41 1.95 2.68
CA HIS A 5 -4.39 0.94 2.95
C HIS A 5 -4.29 -0.02 1.77
N VAL A 6 -3.22 0.10 0.98
CA VAL A 6 -2.99 -0.69 -0.22
C VAL A 6 -2.18 -1.94 0.13
N LEU A 7 -2.79 -3.10 -0.07
CA LEU A 7 -2.30 -4.41 0.33
C LEU A 7 -2.10 -5.32 -0.89
N PHE A 8 -1.30 -6.37 -0.73
CA PHE A 8 -1.25 -7.45 -1.71
C PHE A 8 -2.18 -8.60 -1.32
N GLY A 9 -2.74 -9.31 -2.30
CA GLY A 9 -3.60 -10.48 -2.06
C GLY A 9 -2.94 -11.57 -1.21
N SER A 10 -1.60 -11.65 -1.15
CA SER A 10 -0.91 -12.54 -0.20
C SER A 10 -1.23 -12.23 1.26
N ALA A 11 -1.44 -10.95 1.61
CA ALA A 11 -1.76 -10.55 2.98
C ALA A 11 -3.20 -10.91 3.40
N THR A 12 -4.07 -11.31 2.48
CA THR A 12 -5.46 -11.72 2.78
C THR A 12 -5.59 -13.24 2.95
N ARG A 13 -4.57 -14.01 2.57
CA ARG A 13 -4.59 -15.47 2.56
C ARG A 13 -4.48 -16.06 3.98
N PRO A 14 -5.47 -16.83 4.46
CA PRO A 14 -5.44 -17.43 5.80
C PRO A 14 -4.20 -18.30 6.04
N GLU A 15 -3.76 -19.04 5.03
CA GLU A 15 -2.60 -19.92 5.06
C GLU A 15 -1.27 -19.15 5.25
N GLN A 16 -1.27 -17.85 4.96
CA GLN A 16 -0.10 -16.96 5.10
C GLN A 16 -0.16 -16.09 6.36
N LYS A 17 -1.17 -16.29 7.23
CA LYS A 17 -1.39 -15.48 8.44
C LYS A 17 -0.16 -15.41 9.36
N PHE A 18 0.62 -16.49 9.43
CA PHE A 18 1.76 -16.56 10.34
C PHE A 18 3.08 -16.07 9.73
N LEU A 19 3.12 -15.72 8.45
CA LEU A 19 4.30 -15.11 7.83
C LEU A 19 4.57 -13.73 8.43
N GLY A 20 5.84 -13.43 8.70
CA GLY A 20 6.24 -12.15 9.31
C GLY A 20 5.74 -10.93 8.53
N THR A 21 5.82 -10.97 7.20
CA THR A 21 5.29 -9.93 6.30
C THR A 21 3.77 -9.75 6.45
N THR A 22 3.01 -10.84 6.48
CA THR A 22 1.55 -10.77 6.65
C THR A 22 1.19 -10.19 8.01
N LYS A 23 1.91 -10.56 9.07
CA LYS A 23 1.73 -10.00 10.41
C LYS A 23 2.04 -8.51 10.45
N ASP A 24 3.13 -8.05 9.83
CA ASP A 24 3.47 -6.62 9.80
C ASP A 24 2.40 -5.80 9.05
N ILE A 25 1.96 -6.29 7.89
CA ILE A 25 0.89 -5.66 7.11
C ILE A 25 -0.42 -5.62 7.92
N ARG A 26 -0.88 -6.76 8.43
CA ARG A 26 -2.19 -6.88 9.10
C ARG A 26 -2.23 -6.28 10.49
N GLY A 27 -1.11 -6.28 11.21
CA GLY A 27 -0.98 -5.57 12.49
C GLY A 27 -1.26 -4.07 12.33
N ARG A 28 -1.09 -3.52 11.13
CA ARG A 28 -1.43 -2.12 10.84
C ARG A 28 -2.91 -1.87 10.68
N THR A 29 -3.60 -2.74 9.95
CA THR A 29 -5.07 -2.75 9.90
C THR A 29 -5.62 -2.84 11.31
N GLN A 30 -5.08 -3.74 12.14
CA GLN A 30 -5.47 -3.90 13.53
C GLN A 30 -5.22 -2.61 14.34
N TYR A 31 -4.06 -1.98 14.17
CA TYR A 31 -3.77 -0.68 14.80
C TYR A 31 -4.78 0.41 14.41
N PHE A 32 -5.18 0.49 13.13
CA PHE A 32 -6.20 1.46 12.71
C PHE A 32 -7.54 1.20 13.39
N GLN A 33 -7.97 -0.07 13.45
CA GLN A 33 -9.19 -0.48 14.14
C GLN A 33 -9.16 -0.11 15.63
N GLU A 34 -8.10 -0.51 16.34
CA GLU A 34 -7.93 -0.26 17.78
C GLU A 34 -7.89 1.23 18.13
N ARG A 35 -7.43 2.07 17.20
CA ARG A 35 -7.36 3.53 17.39
C ARG A 35 -8.58 4.28 16.84
N GLY A 36 -9.58 3.59 16.30
CA GLY A 36 -10.75 4.23 15.69
C GLY A 36 -10.40 5.10 14.49
N ILE A 37 -9.32 4.79 13.77
CA ILE A 37 -8.92 5.51 12.56
C ILE A 37 -9.77 5.00 11.41
N GLU A 38 -10.38 5.90 10.63
CA GLU A 38 -11.14 5.52 9.44
C GLU A 38 -10.20 5.03 8.35
N TYR A 39 -10.44 3.85 7.81
CA TYR A 39 -9.62 3.28 6.75
C TYR A 39 -10.45 2.44 5.76
N GLU A 40 -9.98 2.38 4.52
CA GLU A 40 -10.43 1.43 3.49
C GLU A 40 -9.23 0.64 2.97
N GLU A 41 -9.44 -0.63 2.62
CA GLU A 41 -8.39 -1.47 2.05
C GLU A 41 -8.53 -1.59 0.53
N LEU A 42 -7.42 -1.37 -0.19
CA LEU A 42 -7.29 -1.73 -1.60
C LEU A 42 -6.41 -2.96 -1.72
N ILE A 43 -7.02 -4.10 -2.05
CA ILE A 43 -6.30 -5.35 -2.27
C ILE A 43 -5.86 -5.43 -3.73
N LEU A 44 -4.56 -5.57 -3.94
CA LEU A 44 -3.94 -5.77 -5.24
C LEU A 44 -3.61 -7.26 -5.42
N ASP A 45 -4.40 -7.94 -6.23
CA ASP A 45 -4.15 -9.35 -6.60
C ASP A 45 -2.94 -9.50 -7.53
N VAL A 46 -2.57 -8.42 -8.21
CA VAL A 46 -1.46 -8.38 -9.17
C VAL A 46 -0.52 -7.22 -8.85
N ARG A 47 0.77 -7.53 -8.72
CA ARG A 47 1.84 -6.54 -8.50
C ARG A 47 2.26 -5.83 -9.80
N LYS A 48 1.36 -5.05 -10.39
CA LYS A 48 1.62 -4.29 -11.63
C LYS A 48 1.20 -2.82 -11.50
N GLU A 49 2.11 -1.91 -11.87
CA GLU A 49 1.89 -0.45 -11.88
C GLU A 49 0.56 -0.04 -12.53
N LYS A 50 0.29 -0.51 -13.76
CA LYS A 50 -0.96 -0.18 -14.49
C LYS A 50 -2.22 -0.62 -13.73
N TYR A 51 -2.15 -1.75 -13.02
CA TYR A 51 -3.27 -2.27 -12.25
C TYR A 51 -3.52 -1.43 -11.01
N PHE A 52 -2.47 -1.16 -10.24
CA PHE A 52 -2.55 -0.27 -9.07
C PHE A 52 -3.09 1.10 -9.47
N ARG A 53 -2.53 1.73 -10.51
CA ARG A 53 -2.98 3.03 -11.00
C ARG A 53 -4.47 3.06 -11.31
N ARG A 54 -4.95 2.07 -12.08
CA ARG A 54 -6.37 1.98 -12.44
C ARG A 54 -7.25 1.88 -11.19
N ARG A 55 -6.94 0.96 -10.28
CA ARG A 55 -7.74 0.74 -9.06
C ARG A 55 -7.71 1.95 -8.13
N ALA A 56 -6.56 2.60 -7.99
CA ALA A 56 -6.43 3.82 -7.20
C ALA A 56 -7.35 4.92 -7.74
N LEU A 57 -7.33 5.17 -9.06
CA LEU A 57 -8.20 6.17 -9.69
C LEU A 57 -9.69 5.81 -9.56
N GLU A 58 -10.07 4.54 -9.75
CA GLU A 58 -11.45 4.06 -9.59
C GLU A 58 -11.99 4.27 -8.16
N MET A 59 -11.13 4.16 -7.14
CA MET A 59 -11.53 4.40 -5.74
C MET A 59 -11.63 5.87 -5.35
N GLY A 60 -11.14 6.79 -6.21
CA GLY A 60 -11.03 8.23 -5.93
C GLY A 60 -10.04 8.50 -4.79
N VAL A 61 -8.74 8.53 -5.09
CA VAL A 61 -7.69 8.70 -4.06
C VAL A 61 -7.78 10.03 -3.30
N ASP A 62 -8.36 11.05 -3.93
CA ASP A 62 -8.55 12.38 -3.37
C ASP A 62 -9.47 12.44 -2.13
N ARG A 63 -10.26 11.39 -1.88
CA ARG A 63 -11.11 11.27 -0.67
C ARG A 63 -10.33 10.86 0.59
N TYR A 64 -9.05 10.52 0.48
CA TYR A 64 -8.22 10.05 1.58
C TYR A 64 -7.18 11.10 1.97
N ASP A 65 -6.90 11.20 3.26
CA ASP A 65 -5.81 12.05 3.77
C ASP A 65 -4.43 11.40 3.54
N VAL A 66 -4.40 10.07 3.63
CA VAL A 66 -3.17 9.28 3.55
C VAL A 66 -3.41 8.01 2.72
N VAL A 67 -2.48 7.71 1.82
CA VAL A 67 -2.38 6.42 1.13
C VAL A 67 -1.12 5.71 1.61
N ILE A 68 -1.29 4.53 2.21
CA ILE A 68 -0.19 3.68 2.65
C ILE A 68 -0.09 2.49 1.72
N VAL A 69 1.04 2.36 1.04
CA VAL A 69 1.33 1.27 0.12
C VAL A 69 2.31 0.31 0.79
N GLU A 70 1.82 -0.89 1.09
CA GLU A 70 2.65 -1.99 1.55
C GLU A 70 3.45 -2.54 0.37
N GLY A 71 4.77 -2.40 0.40
CA GLY A 71 5.70 -2.70 -0.69
C GLY A 71 6.09 -1.48 -1.53
N THR A 72 7.37 -1.39 -1.92
CA THR A 72 7.92 -0.26 -2.70
C THR A 72 7.82 -0.46 -4.22
N TYR A 73 6.97 -1.38 -4.69
CA TYR A 73 6.91 -1.83 -6.09
C TYR A 73 6.30 -0.85 -7.09
N PHE A 74 5.76 0.30 -6.66
CA PHE A 74 5.00 1.19 -7.54
C PHE A 74 5.50 2.65 -7.61
N PRO A 75 6.81 2.90 -7.80
CA PRO A 75 7.35 4.24 -7.77
C PRO A 75 6.75 5.16 -8.85
N VAL A 76 6.41 4.63 -10.04
CA VAL A 76 5.88 5.44 -11.15
C VAL A 76 4.44 5.87 -10.82
N THR A 77 3.60 4.94 -10.37
CA THR A 77 2.22 5.27 -9.99
C THR A 77 2.19 6.18 -8.78
N ILE A 78 3.01 5.93 -7.75
CA ILE A 78 3.07 6.80 -6.56
C ILE A 78 3.51 8.22 -6.95
N SER A 79 4.53 8.36 -7.80
CA SER A 79 4.98 9.67 -8.29
C SER A 79 3.90 10.40 -9.07
N LEU A 80 3.19 9.70 -9.96
CA LEU A 80 2.06 10.27 -10.70
C LEU A 80 0.93 10.72 -9.77
N LEU A 81 0.50 9.87 -8.83
CA LEU A 81 -0.60 10.18 -7.92
C LEU A 81 -0.24 11.34 -6.98
N LYS A 82 1.02 11.45 -6.52
CA LYS A 82 1.51 12.62 -5.77
C LYS A 82 1.40 13.92 -6.56
N LYS A 83 1.62 13.88 -7.89
CA LYS A 83 1.49 15.06 -8.76
C LYS A 83 0.02 15.44 -8.99
N LEU A 84 -0.85 14.44 -9.16
CA LEU A 84 -2.28 14.66 -9.39
C LEU A 84 -3.02 15.11 -8.12
N TYR A 85 -2.61 14.59 -6.96
CA TYR A 85 -3.27 14.78 -5.68
C TYR A 85 -2.26 15.24 -4.61
N PRO A 86 -1.70 16.47 -4.73
CA PRO A 86 -0.65 16.96 -3.84
C PRO A 86 -1.09 17.13 -2.38
N GLN A 87 -2.39 17.23 -2.12
CA GLN A 87 -2.97 17.28 -0.78
C GLN A 87 -2.92 15.93 -0.05
N VAL A 88 -2.81 14.83 -0.80
CA VAL A 88 -2.83 13.46 -0.24
C VAL A 88 -1.42 13.02 0.13
N LYS A 89 -1.24 12.49 1.34
CA LYS A 89 0.06 11.99 1.80
C LYS A 89 0.26 10.55 1.34
N PHE A 90 1.24 10.30 0.48
CA PHE A 90 1.58 8.95 0.04
C PHE A 90 2.81 8.41 0.78
N LEU A 91 2.63 7.29 1.46
CA LEU A 91 3.67 6.57 2.21
C LEU A 91 3.87 5.19 1.58
N ALA A 92 5.09 4.93 1.08
CA ALA A 92 5.48 3.60 0.62
C ALA A 92 6.28 2.91 1.72
N ARG A 93 5.96 1.65 2.03
CA ARG A 93 6.69 0.86 3.01
C ARG A 93 7.40 -0.30 2.34
N GLY A 94 8.72 -0.33 2.41
CA GLY A 94 9.48 -1.51 2.00
C GLY A 94 9.26 -2.64 3.00
N ILE A 95 9.09 -3.86 2.51
CA ILE A 95 9.00 -5.07 3.34
C ILE A 95 10.25 -5.90 3.04
N ASN A 96 10.84 -6.56 4.04
CA ASN A 96 11.98 -7.47 3.87
C ASN A 96 13.14 -6.88 3.03
N ALA A 97 13.63 -5.70 3.39
CA ALA A 97 14.74 -5.04 2.68
C ALA A 97 14.50 -4.84 1.17
N GLU A 98 13.25 -4.87 0.68
CA GLU A 98 12.90 -4.71 -0.75
C GLU A 98 13.56 -3.49 -1.40
N LEU A 99 13.70 -2.40 -0.65
CA LEU A 99 14.39 -1.19 -1.12
C LEU A 99 15.87 -1.45 -1.43
N LEU A 100 16.58 -2.20 -0.58
CA LEU A 100 17.98 -2.58 -0.79
C LEU A 100 18.13 -3.55 -1.97
N HIS A 101 17.20 -4.50 -2.12
CA HIS A 101 17.20 -5.40 -3.28
C HIS A 101 16.95 -4.66 -4.59
N TRP A 102 16.06 -3.67 -4.60
CA TRP A 102 15.78 -2.88 -5.80
C TRP A 102 16.98 -2.03 -6.21
N PHE A 103 17.67 -1.39 -5.26
CA PHE A 103 18.93 -0.69 -5.55
C PHE A 103 20.04 -1.63 -6.04
N HIS A 104 20.14 -2.84 -5.49
CA HIS A 104 21.15 -3.82 -5.92
C HIS A 104 20.87 -4.37 -7.32
N SER A 105 19.61 -4.55 -7.72
CA SER A 105 19.24 -5.02 -9.07
C SER A 105 19.19 -3.92 -10.14
N ALA A 106 19.35 -2.65 -9.77
CA ALA A 106 19.35 -1.50 -10.68
C ALA A 106 20.77 -0.96 -10.97
N LEU A 107 21.79 -1.53 -10.34
CA LEU A 107 23.23 -1.32 -10.59
C LEU A 107 23.77 -2.47 -11.43
#